data_AF-A0AAW3GPB1-F1
#
_entry.id   AF-A0AAW3GPB1-F1
#
_cell.length_a   1.000
_cell.length_b   1.000
_cell.length_c   1.000
_cell.angle_alpha   90.00
_cell.angle_beta   90.00
_cell.angle_gamma   90.00
#
_symmetry.space_group_name_H-M   'P 1'
#
loop_
_entity.id
_entity.type
_entity.pdbx_description
1 polymer ?
#
loop_
_entity_poly.entity_id
_entity_poly.type
_entity_poly.pdbx_seq_one_letter_code
_entity_poly.pdbx_strand_id
1 'polypeptide(L)'
;MRTIQKGDYQLLRGYYLTGLGQEGDAYYFKLSKEHSLFQKLQAGDVIVSFYQTKELITSIPALVRVDGVIENLMTIKATLAEEEKKHVPHLPVVRVYEGFDPLHYAQIMESYQDLKKEMRQLTQFQVVQGSLFDMDEGECYESY
;
A
#
# COMPACT_ATOMS: atom_id res chain seq x y z
N MET A 1 27.47 9.36 12.24
CA MET A 1 27.14 8.97 10.85
C MET A 1 27.18 7.46 10.76
N ARG A 2 26.06 6.78 10.42
CA ARG A 2 26.06 5.33 10.19
C ARG A 2 26.46 5.10 8.74
N THR A 3 27.62 4.50 8.50
CA THR A 3 28.05 4.12 7.17
C THR A 3 27.21 2.92 6.72
N ILE A 4 26.18 3.15 5.92
CA ILE A 4 25.38 2.06 5.34
C ILE A 4 26.25 1.31 4.34
N GLN A 5 26.61 0.06 4.64
CA GLN A 5 27.36 -0.79 3.72
C GLN A 5 26.43 -1.58 2.82
N LYS A 6 26.91 -1.90 1.61
CA LYS A 6 26.26 -2.84 0.70
C LYS A 6 25.99 -4.15 1.44
N GLY A 7 24.71 -4.53 1.59
CA GLY A 7 24.29 -5.75 2.27
C GLY A 7 23.61 -5.54 3.63
N ASP A 8 23.50 -4.30 4.11
CA ASP A 8 22.81 -4.02 5.39
C ASP A 8 21.28 -4.04 5.27
N TYR A 9 20.76 -3.82 4.06
CA TYR A 9 19.33 -3.75 3.81
C TYR A 9 18.94 -4.45 2.51
N GLN A 10 17.76 -5.04 2.51
CA GLN A 10 17.06 -5.56 1.35
C GLN A 10 15.87 -4.63 1.09
N LEU A 11 15.69 -4.22 -0.16
CA LEU A 11 14.59 -3.37 -0.58
C LEU A 11 13.59 -4.23 -1.36
N LEU A 12 12.32 -4.09 -1.01
CA LEU A 12 11.21 -4.78 -1.63
C LEU A 12 10.32 -3.75 -2.32
N ARG A 13 9.75 -4.12 -3.45
CA ARG A 13 8.67 -3.38 -4.09
C ARG A 13 7.39 -4.18 -3.93
N GLY A 14 6.28 -3.51 -3.61
CA GLY A 14 4.99 -4.18 -3.46
C GLY A 14 3.81 -3.23 -3.56
N TYR A 15 2.63 -3.82 -3.53
CA TYR A 15 1.34 -3.14 -3.68
C TYR A 15 0.46 -3.41 -2.45
N TYR A 16 -0.24 -2.38 -1.97
CA TYR A 16 -1.18 -2.55 -0.86
C TYR A 16 -2.38 -3.40 -1.28
N LEU A 17 -2.82 -4.27 -0.36
CA LEU A 17 -4.03 -5.07 -0.49
C LEU A 17 -5.13 -4.44 0.39
N THR A 18 -6.25 -4.08 -0.23
CA THR A 18 -7.38 -3.40 0.42
C THR A 18 -8.69 -4.15 0.20
N GLY A 19 -9.79 -3.72 0.83
CA GLY A 19 -11.13 -4.24 0.51
C GLY A 19 -11.63 -3.91 -0.90
N LEU A 20 -10.93 -3.05 -1.65
CA LEU A 20 -11.19 -2.75 -3.06
C LEU A 20 -10.35 -3.61 -4.01
N GLY A 21 -9.43 -4.41 -3.48
CA GLY A 21 -8.41 -5.11 -4.26
C GLY A 21 -7.01 -4.53 -4.05
N GLN A 22 -6.13 -4.86 -4.98
CA GLN A 22 -4.76 -4.35 -4.99
C GLN A 22 -4.73 -2.90 -5.49
N GLU A 23 -4.00 -2.04 -4.79
CA GLU A 23 -3.77 -0.66 -5.25
C GLU A 23 -2.89 -0.61 -6.51
N GLY A 24 -3.05 0.45 -7.31
CA GLY A 24 -2.30 0.64 -8.55
C GLY A 24 -0.87 1.15 -8.35
N ASP A 25 -0.62 1.87 -7.25
CA ASP A 25 0.69 2.45 -6.95
C ASP A 25 1.59 1.43 -6.25
N ALA A 26 2.85 1.34 -6.69
CA ALA A 26 3.87 0.52 -6.05
C ALA A 26 4.64 1.32 -5.01
N TYR A 27 4.96 0.68 -3.90
CA TYR A 27 5.72 1.26 -2.79
C TYR A 27 6.95 0.42 -2.46
N TYR A 28 7.93 1.08 -1.85
CA TYR A 28 9.16 0.44 -1.41
C TYR A 28 9.15 0.18 0.10
N PHE A 29 9.62 -1.00 0.47
CA PHE A 29 9.72 -1.47 1.84
C PHE A 29 11.13 -1.94 2.13
N LYS A 30 11.58 -1.73 3.35
CA LYS A 30 12.97 -1.97 3.76
C LYS A 30 13.03 -3.06 4.81
N LEU A 31 14.00 -3.96 4.65
CA LEU A 31 14.30 -5.01 5.60
C LEU A 31 15.77 -4.94 5.98
N SER A 32 16.07 -4.92 7.29
CA SER A 32 17.45 -4.97 7.80
C SER A 32 18.04 -6.37 7.68
N LYS A 33 19.37 -6.48 7.51
CA LYS A 33 20.13 -7.73 7.57
C LYS A 33 19.96 -8.50 8.89
N GLU A 34 19.59 -7.80 9.96
CA GLU A 34 19.33 -8.39 11.27
C GLU A 34 17.94 -9.02 11.37
N HIS A 35 17.06 -8.77 10.38
CA HIS A 35 15.72 -9.34 10.38
C HIS A 35 15.76 -10.82 10.01
N SER A 36 14.97 -11.64 10.70
CA SER A 36 14.87 -13.09 10.47
C SER A 36 14.40 -13.51 9.06
N LEU A 37 13.90 -12.54 8.27
CA LEU A 37 13.33 -12.72 6.93
C LEU A 37 14.31 -12.28 5.83
N PHE A 38 15.51 -11.85 6.20
CA PHE A 38 16.48 -11.31 5.25
C PHE A 38 16.85 -12.35 4.20
N GLN A 39 16.70 -11.96 2.92
CA GLN A 39 16.90 -12.82 1.74
C GLN A 39 15.96 -14.04 1.66
N LYS A 40 14.88 -14.07 2.43
CA LYS A 40 13.87 -15.16 2.38
C LYS A 40 12.60 -14.78 1.62
N LEU A 41 12.40 -13.50 1.36
CA LEU A 41 11.20 -12.98 0.71
C LEU A 41 11.35 -13.06 -0.81
N GLN A 42 10.24 -13.36 -1.48
CA GLN A 42 10.13 -13.48 -2.93
C GLN A 42 8.86 -12.79 -3.45
N ALA A 43 8.78 -12.63 -4.78
CA ALA A 43 7.58 -12.13 -5.43
C ALA A 43 6.37 -13.04 -5.12
N GLY A 44 5.23 -12.42 -4.83
CA GLY A 44 4.00 -13.12 -4.44
C GLY A 44 3.80 -13.26 -2.93
N ASP A 45 4.84 -13.14 -2.11
CA ASP A 45 4.70 -13.14 -0.66
C ASP A 45 3.82 -11.96 -0.20
N VAL A 46 3.03 -12.19 0.86
CA VAL A 46 2.27 -11.12 1.51
C VAL A 46 2.94 -10.76 2.82
N ILE A 47 3.34 -9.51 2.95
CA ILE A 47 4.01 -8.99 4.13
C ILE A 47 3.09 -8.03 4.89
N VAL A 48 3.38 -7.85 6.17
CA VAL A 48 2.77 -6.81 7.00
C VAL A 48 3.75 -5.67 7.18
N SER A 49 3.28 -4.46 6.92
CA SER A 49 3.97 -3.20 7.20
C SER A 49 2.94 -2.16 7.66
N PHE A 50 3.24 -0.88 7.46
CA PHE A 50 2.31 0.22 7.69
C PHE A 50 1.82 0.81 6.37
N TYR A 51 0.73 1.57 6.42
CA TYR A 51 0.19 2.25 5.25
C TYR A 51 0.91 3.58 5.02
N GLN A 52 1.32 3.84 3.78
CA GLN A 52 1.91 5.09 3.34
C GLN A 52 1.25 5.56 2.04
N THR A 53 1.18 6.87 1.86
CA THR A 53 0.90 7.51 0.57
C THR A 53 2.16 8.21 0.08
N LYS A 54 2.07 8.93 -1.05
CA LYS A 54 3.16 9.78 -1.54
C LYS A 54 3.52 10.92 -0.58
N GLU A 55 2.64 11.24 0.38
CA GLU A 55 2.74 12.43 1.23
C GLU A 55 2.93 12.09 2.72
N LEU A 56 2.44 10.93 3.16
CA LEU A 56 2.39 10.61 4.59
C LEU A 56 2.63 9.13 4.89
N ILE A 57 3.22 8.90 6.06
CA ILE A 57 3.31 7.58 6.69
C ILE A 57 2.33 7.53 7.85
N THR A 58 1.54 6.47 7.94
CA THR A 58 0.58 6.26 9.04
C THR A 58 1.04 5.18 10.01
N SER A 59 0.37 5.09 11.16
CA SER A 59 0.48 3.96 12.09
C SER A 59 -0.47 2.80 11.74
N ILE A 60 -1.21 2.89 10.64
CA ILE A 60 -2.21 1.88 10.25
C ILE A 60 -1.47 0.66 9.68
N PRO A 61 -1.67 -0.55 10.22
CA PRO A 61 -1.07 -1.75 9.65
C PRO A 61 -1.67 -2.05 8.28
N ALA A 62 -0.83 -2.53 7.37
CA ALA A 62 -1.22 -2.80 6.00
C ALA A 62 -0.63 -4.11 5.49
N LEU A 63 -1.42 -4.83 4.70
CA LEU A 63 -0.97 -5.98 3.92
C LEU A 63 -0.40 -5.49 2.59
N VAL A 64 0.75 -6.02 2.23
CA VAL A 64 1.44 -5.68 0.99
C VAL A 64 1.78 -6.95 0.26
N ARG A 65 1.36 -7.05 -0.99
CA ARG A 65 1.81 -8.11 -1.89
C ARG A 65 3.14 -7.70 -2.50
N VAL A 66 4.18 -8.52 -2.30
CA VAL A 66 5.50 -8.29 -2.87
C VAL A 66 5.43 -8.54 -4.38
N ASP A 67 5.82 -7.53 -5.15
CA ASP A 67 5.99 -7.59 -6.60
C ASP A 67 7.38 -8.09 -6.96
N GLY A 68 8.40 -7.62 -6.23
CA GLY A 68 9.78 -8.03 -6.47
C GLY A 68 10.76 -7.57 -5.40
N VAL A 69 11.87 -8.29 -5.34
CA VAL A 69 13.05 -7.93 -4.54
C VAL A 69 13.98 -7.10 -5.41
N ILE A 70 14.39 -5.93 -4.93
CA ILE A 70 15.33 -5.07 -5.66
C ILE A 70 16.75 -5.55 -5.38
N GLU A 71 17.40 -6.09 -6.41
CA GLU A 71 18.79 -6.58 -6.33
C GLU A 71 19.82 -5.55 -6.82
N ASN A 72 19.37 -4.57 -7.61
CA ASN A 72 20.27 -3.57 -8.19
C ASN A 72 20.83 -2.63 -7.11
N LEU A 73 22.13 -2.71 -6.90
CA LEU A 73 22.86 -1.94 -5.89
C LEU A 73 22.81 -0.43 -6.10
N MET A 74 22.79 0.04 -7.34
CA MET A 74 22.69 1.47 -7.64
C MET A 74 21.31 1.98 -7.24
N THR A 75 20.26 1.22 -7.54
CA THR A 75 18.89 1.53 -7.11
C THR A 75 18.79 1.56 -5.59
N ILE A 76 19.29 0.54 -4.90
CA ILE A 76 19.28 0.49 -3.42
C ILE A 76 19.99 1.71 -2.83
N LYS A 77 21.19 2.05 -3.31
CA LYS A 77 21.94 3.22 -2.83
C LYS A 77 21.21 4.53 -3.09
N ALA A 78 20.63 4.69 -4.28
CA ALA A 78 19.87 5.88 -4.63
C ALA A 78 18.64 6.04 -3.73
N THR A 79 17.90 4.97 -3.49
CA THR A 79 16.74 4.95 -2.60
C THR A 79 17.12 5.31 -1.16
N LEU A 80 18.22 4.77 -0.63
CA LEU A 80 18.69 5.09 0.73
C LEU A 80 19.19 6.54 0.84
N ALA A 81 19.88 7.05 -0.18
CA ALA A 81 20.29 8.46 -0.22
C ALA A 81 19.07 9.40 -0.27
N GLU A 82 17.99 8.98 -0.92
CA GLU A 82 16.73 9.73 -0.95
C GLU A 82 16.05 9.78 0.42
N GLU A 83 16.09 8.70 1.21
CA GLU A 83 15.61 8.70 2.61
C GLU A 83 16.35 9.74 3.45
N GLU A 84 17.68 9.76 3.35
CA GLU A 84 18.52 10.70 4.09
C GLU A 84 18.23 12.15 3.70
N LYS A 85 18.01 12.40 2.40
CA LYS A 85 17.68 13.72 1.87
C LYS A 85 16.28 14.19 2.29
N LYS A 86 15.29 13.30 2.26
CA LYS A 86 13.88 13.62 2.57
C LYS A 86 13.56 13.56 4.07
N HIS A 87 14.45 12.97 4.87
CA HIS A 87 14.20 12.65 6.28
C HIS A 87 12.95 11.77 6.49
N VAL A 88 12.58 10.98 5.48
CA VAL A 88 11.45 10.06 5.51
C VAL A 88 11.98 8.65 5.22
N PRO A 89 11.86 7.69 6.16
CA PRO A 89 12.31 6.33 5.95
C PRO A 89 11.31 5.55 5.09
N HIS A 90 11.80 4.62 4.26
CA HIS A 90 10.94 3.57 3.75
C HIS A 90 10.49 2.67 4.89
N LEU A 91 9.26 2.21 4.77
CA LEU A 91 8.62 1.45 5.82
C LEU A 91 9.28 0.09 6.06
N PRO A 92 9.39 -0.32 7.33
CA PRO A 92 9.96 -1.61 7.67
C PRO A 92 8.98 -2.74 7.34
N VAL A 93 9.50 -3.87 6.88
CA VAL A 93 8.74 -5.12 6.92
C VAL A 93 8.68 -5.60 8.37
N VAL A 94 7.49 -5.84 8.89
CA VAL A 94 7.28 -6.30 10.27
C VAL A 94 7.30 -7.83 10.34
N ARG A 95 6.61 -8.49 9.39
CA ARG A 95 6.52 -9.95 9.29
C ARG A 95 5.98 -10.38 7.94
N VAL A 96 6.09 -11.68 7.64
CA VAL A 96 5.27 -12.33 6.60
C VAL A 96 3.90 -12.66 7.18
N TYR A 97 2.87 -12.51 6.36
CA TYR A 97 1.52 -12.96 6.63
C TYR A 97 1.29 -14.32 5.98
N GLU A 98 1.67 -15.39 6.68
CA GLU A 98 1.63 -16.77 6.17
C GLU A 98 0.21 -17.29 5.92
N GLY A 99 -0.79 -16.75 6.62
CA GLY A 99 -2.21 -17.14 6.49
C GLY A 99 -2.95 -16.46 5.35
N PHE A 100 -2.25 -15.89 4.35
CA PHE A 100 -2.91 -15.25 3.23
C PHE A 100 -3.55 -16.30 2.31
N ASP A 101 -4.88 -16.28 2.25
CA ASP A 101 -5.66 -17.08 1.31
C ASP A 101 -6.38 -16.13 0.33
N PRO A 102 -6.08 -16.20 -0.99
CA PRO A 102 -6.77 -15.42 -2.00
C PRO A 102 -8.30 -15.57 -2.00
N LEU A 103 -8.83 -16.73 -1.60
CA LEU A 103 -10.27 -16.97 -1.50
C LEU A 103 -10.90 -16.20 -0.34
N HIS A 104 -10.26 -16.23 0.84
CA HIS A 104 -10.69 -15.40 1.97
C HIS A 104 -10.55 -13.91 1.65
N TYR A 105 -9.53 -13.52 0.89
CA TYR A 105 -9.37 -12.14 0.45
C TYR A 105 -10.49 -11.71 -0.51
N ALA A 106 -10.95 -12.59 -1.42
CA ALA A 106 -12.10 -12.33 -2.27
C ALA A 106 -13.39 -12.07 -1.48
N GLN A 107 -13.61 -12.82 -0.40
CA GLN A 107 -14.76 -12.61 0.49
C GLN A 107 -14.75 -11.24 1.18
N ILE A 108 -13.57 -10.73 1.55
CA ILE A 108 -13.42 -9.37 2.09
C ILE A 108 -13.85 -8.33 1.04
N MET A 109 -13.42 -8.53 -0.22
CA MET A 109 -13.78 -7.63 -1.31
C MET A 109 -15.30 -7.63 -1.57
N GLU A 110 -15.93 -8.81 -1.60
CA GLU A 110 -17.38 -8.95 -1.73
C GLU A 110 -18.12 -8.27 -0.58
N SER A 111 -17.69 -8.49 0.66
CA SER A 111 -18.28 -7.86 1.84
C SER A 111 -18.20 -6.33 1.79
N TYR A 112 -17.10 -5.78 1.26
CA TYR A 112 -16.97 -4.34 1.06
C TYR A 112 -17.91 -3.81 -0.05
N GLN A 113 -18.12 -4.57 -1.13
CA GLN A 113 -19.11 -4.20 -2.15
C GLN A 113 -20.52 -4.16 -1.57
N ASP A 114 -20.86 -5.09 -0.69
CA ASP A 114 -22.17 -5.11 -0.03
C ASP A 114 -22.32 -3.93 0.94
N LEU A 115 -21.30 -3.63 1.74
CA LEU A 115 -21.26 -2.41 2.56
C LEU A 115 -21.46 -1.14 1.69
N LYS A 116 -20.81 -1.07 0.53
CA LYS A 116 -20.96 0.07 -0.41
C LYS A 116 -22.39 0.19 -0.94
N LYS A 117 -23.08 -0.93 -1.20
CA LYS A 117 -24.51 -0.92 -1.59
C LYS A 117 -25.39 -0.43 -0.44
N GLU A 118 -25.15 -0.92 0.78
CA GLU A 118 -25.89 -0.51 1.96
C GLU A 118 -25.73 1.00 2.23
N MET A 119 -24.50 1.52 2.19
CA MET A 119 -24.24 2.96 2.32
C MET A 119 -25.03 3.77 1.30
N ARG A 120 -25.06 3.34 0.03
CA ARG A 120 -25.84 4.01 -1.02
C ARG A 120 -27.34 4.02 -0.74
N GLN A 121 -27.88 2.93 -0.22
CA GLN A 121 -29.30 2.85 0.14
C GLN A 121 -29.61 3.79 1.31
N LEU A 122 -28.76 3.81 2.34
CA LEU A 122 -28.93 4.67 3.51
C LEU A 122 -28.78 6.16 3.17
N THR A 123 -27.85 6.53 2.28
CA THR A 123 -27.72 7.93 1.82
C THR A 123 -28.86 8.35 0.92
N GLN A 124 -29.42 7.46 0.08
CA GLN A 124 -30.62 7.74 -0.73
C GLN A 124 -31.83 8.15 0.11
N PHE A 125 -31.99 7.58 1.32
CA PHE A 125 -33.04 8.01 2.26
C PHE A 125 -32.82 9.42 2.86
N GLN A 126 -31.60 9.96 2.83
CA GLN A 126 -31.30 11.34 3.23
C GLN A 126 -31.44 12.36 2.10
N VAL A 127 -31.63 11.94 0.83
CA VAL A 127 -31.87 12.83 -0.33
C VAL A 127 -33.34 13.30 -0.41
N VAL A 128 -33.95 13.62 0.74
CA VAL A 128 -35.17 14.45 0.79
C VAL A 128 -34.84 15.88 1.25
N GLN A 129 -33.62 16.15 1.71
CA GLN A 129 -33.08 17.50 1.86
C GLN A 129 -31.56 17.47 1.65
N GLY A 130 -31.14 17.86 0.44
CA GLY A 130 -29.77 18.12 -0.05
C GLY A 130 -28.60 17.60 0.78
N SER A 131 -27.88 16.60 0.27
CA SER A 131 -26.65 16.10 0.88
C SER A 131 -25.43 16.41 0.01
N LEU A 132 -24.29 16.57 0.68
CA LEU A 132 -22.94 16.96 0.21
C LEU A 132 -22.33 16.08 -0.91
N PHE A 133 -23.09 15.16 -1.51
CA PHE A 133 -22.65 14.18 -2.50
C PHE A 133 -23.19 14.44 -3.91
N ASP A 134 -23.85 15.58 -4.15
CA ASP A 134 -24.16 16.08 -5.50
C ASP A 134 -22.91 16.67 -6.21
N MET A 135 -21.75 16.02 -6.05
CA MET A 135 -20.57 16.27 -6.87
C MET A 135 -20.04 14.93 -7.35
N ASP A 136 -20.60 14.46 -8.46
CA ASP A 136 -19.88 14.42 -9.74
C ASP A 136 -20.74 13.74 -10.80
N GLU A 137 -21.05 14.45 -11.89
CA GLU A 137 -21.08 13.94 -13.27
C GLU A 137 -21.46 15.06 -14.27
N GLY A 138 -20.42 15.72 -14.83
CA GLY A 138 -20.41 16.28 -16.19
C GLY A 138 -21.38 17.42 -16.55
N GLU A 139 -20.90 18.67 -16.46
CA GLU A 139 -21.31 19.70 -17.42
C GLU A 139 -20.27 19.82 -18.55
N CYS A 140 -20.37 18.90 -19.51
CA CYS A 140 -19.99 19.22 -20.89
C CYS A 140 -21.13 20.05 -21.49
N TYR A 141 -20.96 21.38 -21.56
CA TYR A 141 -21.66 22.20 -22.54
C TYR A 141 -20.62 22.91 -23.40
N GLU A 142 -20.52 22.47 -24.67
CA GLU A 142 -19.98 23.29 -25.75
C GLU A 142 -20.93 24.46 -26.08
N SER A 143 -20.36 25.50 -26.69
CA SER A 143 -20.95 26.71 -27.33
C SER A 143 -21.36 27.84 -26.36
N TYR A 144 -20.93 29.09 -26.55
CA TYR A 144 -20.50 29.85 -27.74
C TYR A 144 -19.22 30.64 -27.55
#